data_AF-A0A137SVK2-F1
#
_entry.id   AF-A0A137SVK2-F1
#
_cell.length_a   1.000
_cell.length_b   1.000
_cell.length_c   1.000
_cell.angle_alpha   90.00
_cell.angle_beta   90.00
_cell.angle_gamma   90.00
#
_symmetry.space_group_name_H-M   'P 1'
#
loop_
_entity.id
_entity.type
_entity.pdbx_description
1 polymer ?
#
loop_
_entity_poly.entity_id
_entity_poly.type
_entity_poly.pdbx_seq_one_letter_code
_entity_poly.pdbx_strand_id
1 'polypeptide(L)'
;MIATVSNYSIDIEHLEAIYMDERGGDWGYFVILVLKPTMQYVKNPETNEWELHHANTIIEQPCIDDESMEAKYEHWVKLWQKYKDSIHEGEDKE
;
A
#
# COMPACT_ATOMS: atom_id res chain seq x y z
N MET A 1 10.45 -4.43 -7.38
CA MET A 1 11.18 -4.76 -6.12
C MET A 1 10.15 -5.22 -5.12
N ILE A 2 10.28 -6.40 -4.52
CA ILE A 2 9.28 -6.93 -3.58
C ILE A 2 9.71 -6.60 -2.14
N ALA A 3 8.90 -5.81 -1.44
CA ALA A 3 9.08 -5.56 0.00
C ALA A 3 8.17 -6.49 0.80
N THR A 4 8.74 -7.16 1.81
CA THR A 4 8.00 -8.10 2.66
C THR A 4 7.93 -7.57 4.08
N VAL A 5 6.72 -7.37 4.60
CA VAL A 5 6.50 -6.99 6.01
C VAL A 5 5.48 -7.95 6.64
N SER A 6 5.97 -8.71 7.61
CA SER A 6 5.31 -9.59 8.60
C SER A 6 4.10 -10.45 8.22
N ASN A 7 3.67 -10.50 6.95
CA ASN A 7 2.78 -11.50 6.31
C ASN A 7 2.39 -11.11 4.87
N TYR A 8 2.75 -9.90 4.39
CA TYR A 8 2.43 -9.43 3.04
C TYR A 8 3.69 -9.02 2.29
N SER A 9 3.79 -9.49 1.05
CA SER A 9 4.79 -9.06 0.07
C SER A 9 4.10 -8.12 -0.91
N ILE A 10 4.55 -6.87 -0.95
CA ILE A 10 4.04 -5.86 -1.90
C ILE A 10 5.10 -5.66 -2.96
N ASP A 11 4.67 -5.70 -4.22
CA ASP A 11 5.50 -5.23 -5.32
C ASP A 11 5.44 -3.70 -5.38
N ILE A 12 6.55 -3.04 -5.03
CA ILE A 12 6.63 -1.58 -4.89
C ILE A 12 6.29 -0.85 -6.20
N GLU A 13 6.47 -1.49 -7.35
CA GLU A 13 6.09 -0.94 -8.65
C GLU A 13 4.60 -0.58 -8.74
N HIS A 14 3.78 -1.32 -8.00
CA HIS A 14 2.35 -1.08 -7.94
C HIS A 14 1.97 -0.06 -6.87
N LEU A 15 2.90 0.45 -6.05
CA LEU A 15 2.57 1.43 -5.02
C LEU A 15 2.24 2.80 -5.66
N GLU A 16 1.07 3.34 -5.32
CA GLU A 16 0.55 4.62 -5.82
C GLU A 16 0.54 5.70 -4.73
N ALA A 17 0.23 5.34 -3.47
CA ALA A 17 0.28 6.27 -2.36
C ALA A 17 0.52 5.57 -1.00
N ILE A 18 1.00 6.36 -0.03
CA ILE A 18 1.22 5.96 1.37
C ILE A 18 0.56 7.03 2.26
N TYR A 19 -0.27 6.61 3.21
CA TYR A 19 -0.92 7.50 4.17
C TYR A 19 -0.70 7.02 5.60
N MET A 20 -0.75 7.96 6.54
CA MET A 20 -0.93 7.69 7.96
C MET A 20 -2.38 7.99 8.30
N ASP A 21 -3.03 7.10 9.05
CA ASP A 21 -4.44 7.23 9.42
C ASP A 21 -4.60 6.92 10.91
N GLU A 22 -5.00 7.93 11.68
CA GLU A 22 -5.37 7.81 13.09
C GLU A 22 -6.89 7.74 13.21
N ARG A 23 -7.40 6.61 13.69
CA ARG A 23 -8.82 6.39 13.90
C ARG A 23 -9.12 6.42 15.40
N GLY A 24 -9.93 7.39 15.81
CA GLY A 24 -10.30 7.55 17.22
C GLY A 24 -10.98 6.32 17.84
N GLY A 25 -10.85 6.16 19.16
CA GLY A 25 -11.37 5.01 19.91
C GLY A 25 -10.45 3.78 19.84
N ASP A 26 -11.02 2.58 19.87
CA ASP A 26 -10.28 1.30 19.83
C ASP A 26 -9.75 0.94 18.43
N TRP A 27 -9.94 1.81 17.44
CA TRP A 27 -9.58 1.53 16.05
C TRP A 27 -8.07 1.65 15.82
N GLY A 28 -7.39 2.62 16.44
CA GLY A 28 -5.92 2.69 16.51
C GLY A 28 -5.24 3.42 15.34
N TYR A 29 -3.94 3.19 15.22
CA TYR A 29 -3.04 3.85 14.26
C TYR A 29 -2.76 2.93 13.06
N PHE A 30 -2.75 3.46 11.84
CA PHE A 30 -2.53 2.68 10.63
C PHE A 30 -1.57 3.36 9.67
N VAL A 31 -0.74 2.56 9.00
CA VAL A 31 -0.14 2.95 7.72
C VAL A 31 -0.96 2.32 6.60
N ILE A 32 -1.47 3.15 5.70
CA ILE A 32 -2.27 2.72 4.55
C ILE A 32 -1.42 2.77 3.30
N LEU A 33 -1.32 1.64 2.60
CA LEU A 33 -0.65 1.53 1.31
C LEU A 33 -1.71 1.38 0.23
N VAL A 34 -1.69 2.25 -0.75
CA VAL A 34 -2.61 2.23 -1.90
C VAL A 34 -1.83 1.76 -3.11
N LEU A 35 -2.26 0.65 -3.69
CA LEU A 35 -1.69 0.15 -4.94
C LEU A 35 -2.49 0.66 -6.13
N LYS A 36 -1.81 0.81 -7.28
CA LYS A 36 -2.39 1.08 -8.59
C LYS A 36 -3.62 0.21 -8.81
N PRO A 37 -4.66 0.74 -9.46
CA PRO A 37 -5.89 0.00 -9.65
C PRO A 37 -5.64 -1.23 -10.51
N THR A 38 -6.27 -2.34 -10.11
CA THR A 38 -6.24 -3.59 -10.84
C THR A 38 -7.66 -4.02 -11.18
N MET A 39 -7.77 -4.82 -12.23
CA MET A 39 -9.02 -5.48 -12.57
C MET A 39 -9.27 -6.61 -11.58
N GLN A 40 -10.32 -6.49 -10.78
CA GLN A 40 -10.67 -7.46 -9.75
C GLN A 40 -12.13 -7.89 -9.84
N TYR A 41 -12.37 -9.18 -9.58
CA TYR A 41 -13.72 -9.70 -9.44
C TYR A 41 -14.20 -9.45 -8.01
N VAL A 42 -15.27 -8.69 -7.87
CA VAL A 42 -15.90 -8.38 -6.59
C VAL A 42 -17.28 -9.00 -6.59
N LYS A 43 -17.64 -9.65 -5.48
CA LYS A 43 -18.97 -10.21 -5.32
C LYS A 43 -19.93 -9.13 -4.85
N ASN A 44 -20.95 -8.84 -5.63
CA ASN A 44 -21.98 -7.89 -5.24
C ASN A 44 -22.78 -8.49 -4.06
N PRO A 45 -22.86 -7.81 -2.90
CA PRO A 45 -23.54 -8.36 -1.72
C PRO A 45 -25.07 -8.38 -1.85
N GLU A 46 -25.65 -7.54 -2.72
CA GLU A 46 -27.10 -7.43 -2.92
C GLU A 46 -27.61 -8.50 -3.90
N THR A 47 -26.87 -8.71 -5.00
CA THR A 47 -27.28 -9.64 -6.08
C THR A 47 -26.58 -10.99 -6.01
N ASN A 48 -25.49 -11.10 -5.23
CA ASN A 48 -24.64 -12.29 -5.11
C ASN A 48 -23.90 -12.68 -6.41
N GLU A 49 -23.92 -11.81 -7.42
CA GLU A 49 -23.23 -11.97 -8.71
C GLU A 49 -21.77 -11.50 -8.61
N TRP A 50 -20.92 -12.05 -9.48
CA TRP A 50 -19.54 -11.60 -9.61
C TRP A 50 -19.45 -10.50 -10.67
N GLU A 51 -18.93 -9.35 -10.27
CA GLU A 51 -18.77 -8.19 -11.14
C GLU A 51 -17.29 -7.86 -11.30
N LEU A 52 -16.93 -7.32 -12.46
CA LEU A 52 -15.57 -6.92 -12.76
C LEU A 52 -15.42 -5.42 -12.49
N HIS A 53 -14.58 -5.08 -11.51
CA HIS A 53 -14.34 -3.72 -11.07
C HIS A 53 -12.89 -3.31 -11.31
N HIS A 54 -12.69 -2.04 -11.60
CA HIS A 54 -11.37 -1.41 -11.64
C HIS A 54 -11.20 -0.57 -10.37
N ALA A 55 -10.43 -1.07 -9.42
CA ALA A 55 -10.29 -0.42 -8.12
C ALA A 55 -8.90 -0.61 -7.53
N ASN A 56 -8.47 0.35 -6.72
CA ASN A 56 -7.22 0.29 -5.97
C ASN A 56 -7.27 -0.84 -4.94
N THR A 57 -6.15 -1.53 -4.78
CA THR A 57 -5.96 -2.41 -3.62
C THR A 57 -5.45 -1.57 -2.45
N ILE A 58 -6.18 -1.61 -1.34
CA ILE A 58 -5.83 -0.90 -0.10
C ILE A 58 -5.29 -1.92 0.89
N ILE A 59 -4.10 -1.66 1.44
CA ILE A 59 -3.49 -2.48 2.47
C ILE A 59 -3.36 -1.64 3.73
N GLU A 60 -4.14 -1.99 4.75
CA GLU A 60 -4.08 -1.36 6.07
C GLU A 60 -3.09 -2.11 6.95
N GLN A 61 -2.08 -1.42 7.46
CA GLN A 61 -1.08 -1.98 8.36
C GLN A 61 -1.26 -1.41 9.77
N PRO A 62 -1.89 -2.16 10.69
CA PRO A 62 -2.13 -1.67 12.05
C PRO A 62 -0.82 -1.43 12.79
N CYS A 63 -0.82 -0.41 13.62
CA CYS A 63 0.28 0.03 14.47
C CYS A 63 -0.18 0.10 15.92
N ILE A 64 0.75 -0.14 16.84
CA ILE A 64 0.47 -0.18 18.28
C ILE A 64 0.23 1.24 18.80
N ASP A 65 1.02 2.20 18.31
CA ASP A 65 1.02 3.59 18.70
C ASP A 65 1.45 4.48 17.52
N ASP A 66 1.43 5.79 17.77
CA ASP A 66 1.84 6.83 16.83
C ASP A 66 3.31 6.70 16.40
N GLU A 67 4.22 6.46 17.34
CA GLU A 67 5.66 6.28 17.03
C GLU A 67 5.89 5.09 16.09
N SER A 68 5.17 3.98 16.29
CA SER A 68 5.22 2.81 15.40
C SER A 68 4.64 3.11 14.02
N MET A 69 3.62 3.98 13.93
CA MET A 69 3.04 4.44 12.67
C MET A 69 4.04 5.29 11.89
N GLU A 70 4.66 6.28 12.53
CA GLU A 70 5.70 7.10 11.91
C GLU A 70 6.88 6.26 11.41
N ALA A 71 7.41 5.37 12.26
CA ALA A 71 8.53 4.51 11.90
C ALA A 71 8.21 3.60 10.69
N LYS A 72 7.00 3.05 10.64
CA LYS A 72 6.54 2.20 9.54
C LYS A 72 6.27 3.01 8.27
N TYR A 73 5.69 4.21 8.40
CA TYR A 73 5.49 5.14 7.29
C TYR A 73 6.83 5.52 6.66
N GLU A 74 7.81 5.95 7.46
CA GLU A 74 9.14 6.29 6.97
C GLU A 74 9.83 5.12 6.26
N HIS A 75 9.67 3.91 6.78
CA HIS A 75 10.23 2.71 6.16
C HIS A 75 9.70 2.54 4.73
N TRP A 76 8.39 2.67 4.53
CA TRP A 76 7.78 2.58 3.20
C TRP A 76 8.16 3.73 2.28
N VAL A 77 8.22 4.95 2.79
CA VAL A 77 8.70 6.11 2.01
C VAL A 77 10.12 5.88 1.53
N LYS A 78 11.02 5.39 2.39
CA LYS A 78 12.42 5.07 2.03
C LYS A 78 12.51 3.98 0.98
N LEU A 79 11.70 2.92 1.09
CA LEU A 79 11.64 1.85 0.10
C LEU A 79 11.12 2.34 -1.25
N TRP A 80 10.09 3.17 -1.24
CA TRP A 80 9.51 3.72 -2.47
C TRP A 80 10.46 4.69 -3.16
N GLN A 81 11.16 5.54 -2.39
CA GLN A 81 12.17 6.43 -2.93
C GLN A 81 13.31 5.65 -3.60
N LYS A 82 13.85 4.62 -2.93
CA LYS A 82 14.86 3.73 -3.52
C LYS A 82 14.41 3.12 -4.85
N TYR A 83 13.14 2.72 -4.94
CA TYR A 83 12.60 2.22 -6.20
C TYR A 83 12.53 3.31 -7.28
N LYS A 84 12.01 4.51 -6.96
CA LYS A 84 11.96 5.63 -7.90
C LYS A 84 13.35 6.00 -8.41
N ASP A 85 14.34 6.06 -7.53
CA ASP A 85 15.73 6.35 -7.87
C ASP A 85 16.29 5.27 -8.82
N SER A 86 16.00 3.99 -8.56
CA SER A 86 16.47 2.88 -9.40
C SER A 86 15.90 2.86 -10.82
N ILE A 87 14.70 3.45 -11.02
CA ILE A 87 14.12 3.61 -12.36
C ILE A 87 14.81 4.77 -13.10
N HIS A 88 15.01 5.90 -12.42
CA HIS A 88 15.63 7.09 -13.03
C HIS A 88 17.09 6.82 -13.43
N GLU A 89 17.86 6.11 -12.61
CA GLU A 89 19.24 5.71 -12.97
C GLU A 89 19.32 4.73 -14.17
N GLY A 90 18.21 4.07 -14.49
CA GLY A 90 18.07 3.19 -15.66
C GLY A 90 17.76 3.94 -16.95
N GLU A 91 17.06 5.08 -16.87
CA GLU A 91 16.68 5.92 -18.01
C GLU A 91 17.84 6.80 -18.51
N ASP A 92 18.79 7.18 -17.65
CA ASP A 92 19.97 7.97 -18.01
C ASP A 92 21.08 7.18 -18.73
N LYS A 93 20.86 5.89 -19.03
CA LYS A 93 21.85 4.99 -19.67
C LYS A 93 21.45 4.51 -21.07
N GLU A 94 20.36 4.99 -21.64
CA GLU A 94 19.99 4.83 -23.08
C GLU A 94 20.27 6.11 -23.87
#